data_AF-A0A7I8VS33-F1
#
_entry.id   AF-A0A7I8VS33-F1
#
_cell.length_a   1.000
_cell.length_b   1.000
_cell.length_c   1.000
_cell.angle_alpha   90.00
_cell.angle_beta   90.00
_cell.angle_gamma   90.00
#
_symmetry.space_group_name_H-M   'P 1'
#
loop_
_entity.id
_entity.type
_entity.pdbx_description
1 polymer ?
#
loop_
_entity_poly.entity_id
_entity_poly.type
_entity_poly.pdbx_seq_one_letter_code
_entity_poly.pdbx_strand_id
1 'polypeptide(L)'
;MTNYVGSITILDRGDGAAQAVLDRNARSLAKRIADETRDELHQVLNRVDKIYGNFELGEQLITASQPTNTEYLNDVSELEELLKDQVKKKKYQQQITIFIVGYENVCGQKLRLLQQVNDFFMENAHHIDDDDQAAISSPDLEMDDVAEAIDESLQKAKELAQRLAELNKEMVEHMYQYAQAKASNNPAQLQMWQEARGKKSLEKKLEKTKDDLAALSEKLQQAMNEIETKEDKIQQLYKQVELKNMEAQRFKAAAEVGKKNTSENEGLRDEIERKNQLIKDMKLQLGKMEVDYGEQKIQKEQNQQRLAAASDESQRKLEQLQNALNDNQMYEHQAKLGKKMIDNLYNTDVYSI
;
A
#
# COMPACT_ATOMS: atom_id res chain seq x y z
N MET A 1 -13.37 -61.48 36.20
CA MET A 1 -13.94 -60.30 35.54
C MET A 1 -13.58 -59.07 36.38
N THR A 2 -12.85 -58.16 35.74
CA THR A 2 -12.65 -56.73 36.08
C THR A 2 -12.30 -56.35 37.52
N ASN A 3 -10.98 -56.24 37.75
CA ASN A 3 -10.37 -55.52 38.86
C ASN A 3 -10.72 -54.02 38.79
N TYR A 4 -11.24 -53.52 39.90
CA TYR A 4 -11.38 -52.10 40.22
C TYR A 4 -9.96 -51.52 40.36
N VAL A 5 -9.46 -50.85 39.32
CA VAL A 5 -8.27 -50.01 39.44
C VAL A 5 -8.75 -48.65 39.93
N GLY A 6 -8.65 -48.46 41.24
CA GLY A 6 -8.80 -47.15 41.86
C GLY A 6 -7.86 -46.17 41.18
N SER A 7 -8.41 -45.03 40.78
CA SER A 7 -7.64 -43.83 40.45
C SER A 7 -6.79 -43.46 41.66
N ILE A 8 -5.51 -43.85 41.63
CA ILE A 8 -4.53 -43.41 42.60
C ILE A 8 -4.30 -41.93 42.30
N THR A 9 -4.90 -41.06 43.11
CA THR A 9 -4.49 -39.67 43.26
C THR A 9 -3.06 -39.65 43.78
N ILE A 10 -2.11 -39.60 42.86
CA ILE A 10 -0.69 -39.49 43.15
C ILE A 10 -0.38 -38.01 43.38
N LEU A 11 -0.17 -37.69 44.66
CA LEU A 11 0.75 -36.65 45.17
C LEU A 11 0.35 -35.17 44.99
N ASP A 12 -0.63 -34.76 45.80
CA ASP A 12 -0.66 -33.42 46.41
C ASP A 12 0.51 -33.30 47.41
N ARG A 13 1.71 -33.01 46.91
CA ARG A 13 2.92 -32.72 47.71
C ARG A 13 3.23 -31.23 47.63
N GLY A 14 2.53 -30.40 48.41
CA GLY A 14 3.05 -29.10 48.90
C GLY A 14 3.47 -28.04 47.88
N ASP A 15 3.30 -28.27 46.57
CA ASP A 15 3.79 -27.40 45.50
C ASP A 15 2.89 -26.18 45.25
N GLY A 16 1.68 -26.17 45.81
CA GLY A 16 0.74 -25.04 45.65
C GLY A 16 1.30 -23.70 46.15
N ALA A 17 2.13 -23.71 47.20
CA ALA A 17 2.79 -22.50 47.69
C ALA A 17 3.93 -22.04 46.75
N ALA A 18 4.67 -22.98 46.15
CA ALA A 18 5.72 -22.68 45.19
C ALA A 18 5.14 -22.18 43.86
N GLN A 19 4.07 -22.82 43.37
CA GLN A 19 3.32 -22.41 42.18
C GLN A 19 2.70 -21.02 42.34
N ALA A 20 2.13 -20.71 43.52
CA ALA A 20 1.59 -19.39 43.81
C ALA A 20 2.67 -18.28 43.81
N VAL A 21 3.90 -18.60 44.24
CA VAL A 21 5.03 -17.66 44.17
C VAL A 21 5.51 -17.48 42.73
N LEU A 22 5.56 -18.55 41.94
CA LEU A 22 5.91 -18.49 40.51
C LEU A 22 4.88 -17.65 39.72
N ASP A 23 3.59 -17.89 39.91
CA ASP A 23 2.51 -17.12 39.29
C ASP A 23 2.57 -15.64 39.70
N ARG A 24 2.85 -15.37 40.97
CA ARG A 24 2.99 -14.00 41.46
C ARG A 24 4.20 -13.29 40.85
N ASN A 25 5.33 -14.00 40.70
CA ASN A 25 6.51 -13.46 40.05
C ASN A 25 6.28 -13.25 38.54
N ALA A 26 5.62 -14.18 37.86
CA ALA A 26 5.27 -14.06 36.44
C ALA A 26 4.35 -12.85 36.20
N ARG A 27 3.31 -12.66 37.02
CA ARG A 27 2.44 -11.47 36.97
C ARG A 27 3.18 -10.18 37.29
N SER A 28 4.08 -10.21 38.27
CA SER A 28 4.87 -9.03 38.64
C SER A 28 5.89 -8.65 37.57
N LEU A 29 6.46 -9.63 36.87
CA LEU A 29 7.35 -9.44 35.73
C LEU A 29 6.58 -8.87 34.53
N ALA A 30 5.45 -9.49 34.19
CA ALA A 30 4.57 -9.02 33.11
C ALA A 30 4.11 -7.57 33.36
N LYS A 31 3.76 -7.23 34.60
CA LYS A 31 3.42 -5.86 34.98
C LYS A 31 4.59 -4.90 34.81
N ARG A 32 5.80 -5.30 35.21
CA ARG A 32 7.00 -4.46 35.06
C ARG A 32 7.32 -4.21 33.58
N ILE A 33 7.25 -5.24 32.75
CA ILE A 33 7.43 -5.11 31.30
C ILE A 33 6.37 -4.21 30.69
N ALA A 34 5.11 -4.33 31.13
CA ALA A 34 4.03 -3.47 30.65
C ALA A 34 4.21 -1.99 31.08
N ASP A 35 4.65 -1.75 32.32
CA ASP A 35 4.96 -0.40 32.81
C ASP A 35 6.17 0.20 32.07
N GLU A 36 7.23 -0.56 31.84
CA GLU A 36 8.41 -0.14 31.05
C GLU A 36 8.02 0.17 29.60
N THR A 37 7.24 -0.70 28.95
CA THR A 37 6.74 -0.48 27.58
C THR A 37 5.87 0.77 27.51
N ARG A 38 5.00 1.00 28.51
CA ARG A 38 4.16 2.21 28.56
C ARG A 38 5.02 3.46 28.67
N ASP A 39 6.04 3.45 29.52
CA ASP A 39 6.91 4.60 29.72
C ASP A 39 7.75 4.92 28.47
N GLU A 40 8.23 3.89 27.77
CA GLU A 40 8.90 4.03 26.46
C GLU A 40 7.97 4.62 25.40
N LEU A 41 6.74 4.10 25.28
CA LEU A 41 5.74 4.66 24.38
C LEU A 41 5.43 6.12 24.71
N HIS A 42 5.38 6.47 26.01
CA HIS A 42 5.20 7.86 26.42
C HIS A 42 6.37 8.77 26.05
N GLN A 43 7.61 8.27 26.10
CA GLN A 43 8.77 9.00 25.59
C GLN A 43 8.73 9.20 24.08
N VAL A 44 8.33 8.17 23.34
CA VAL A 44 8.17 8.24 21.88
C VAL A 44 7.08 9.27 21.53
N LEU A 45 5.93 9.23 22.18
CA LEU A 45 4.83 10.16 21.96
C LEU A 45 5.27 11.61 22.24
N ASN A 46 5.96 11.85 23.36
CA ASN A 46 6.51 13.16 23.67
C ASN A 46 7.56 13.65 22.65
N ARG A 47 8.34 12.73 22.04
CA ARG A 47 9.26 13.09 20.95
C ARG A 47 8.51 13.45 19.69
N VAL A 48 7.47 12.71 19.36
CA VAL A 48 6.60 12.97 18.21
C VAL A 48 5.91 14.33 18.35
N ASP A 49 5.33 14.63 19.51
CA ASP A 49 4.69 15.93 19.79
C ASP A 49 5.68 17.09 19.66
N LYS A 50 6.92 16.92 20.16
CA LYS A 50 7.98 17.93 19.98
C LYS A 50 8.36 18.12 18.51
N ILE A 51 8.37 17.05 17.71
CA ILE A 51 8.66 17.13 16.28
C ILE A 51 7.54 17.87 15.55
N TYR A 52 6.27 17.58 15.84
CA TYR A 52 5.13 18.30 15.27
C TYR A 52 5.12 19.78 15.66
N GLY A 53 5.34 20.10 16.94
CA GLY A 53 5.43 21.49 17.39
C GLY A 53 6.57 22.28 16.72
N ASN A 54 7.73 21.63 16.49
CA ASN A 54 8.84 22.25 15.76
C ASN A 54 8.56 22.39 14.26
N PHE A 55 7.80 21.47 13.67
CA PHE A 55 7.39 21.54 12.27
C PHE A 55 6.42 22.69 12.04
N GLU A 56 5.39 22.84 12.89
CA GLU A 56 4.43 23.96 12.82
C GLU A 56 5.12 25.31 13.02
N LEU A 57 6.09 25.40 13.95
CA LEU A 57 6.87 26.61 14.15
C LEU A 57 7.72 26.95 12.90
N GLY A 58 8.29 25.91 12.26
CA GLY A 58 9.02 26.05 11.00
C GLY A 58 8.12 26.52 9.85
N GLU A 59 6.92 25.98 9.75
CA GLU A 59 5.94 26.34 8.72
C GLU A 59 5.42 27.78 8.91
N GLN A 60 5.19 28.21 10.16
CA GLN A 60 4.84 29.60 10.51
C GLN A 60 5.96 30.59 10.18
N LEU A 61 7.23 30.22 10.37
CA LEU A 61 8.39 31.04 9.99
C LEU A 61 8.52 31.17 8.46
N ILE A 62 8.21 30.10 7.71
CA ILE A 62 8.22 30.10 6.24
C ILE A 62 7.05 30.92 5.68
N THR A 63 5.87 30.88 6.30
CA THR A 63 4.71 31.67 5.84
C THR A 63 4.75 33.14 6.28
N ALA A 64 5.41 33.46 7.40
CA ALA A 64 5.62 34.83 7.85
C ALA A 64 6.72 35.57 7.07
N SER A 65 7.59 34.85 6.35
CA SER A 65 8.59 35.44 5.45
C SER A 65 8.02 35.55 4.03
N GLN A 66 7.77 36.78 3.59
CA GLN A 66 7.48 37.12 2.18
C GLN A 66 8.49 36.47 1.21
N PRO A 67 8.14 36.25 -0.08
CA PRO A 67 8.81 35.31 -0.99
C PRO A 67 10.32 35.48 -0.89
N THR A 68 10.93 34.57 -0.14
CA THR A 68 12.34 34.61 0.16
C THR A 68 13.08 34.44 -1.15
N ASN A 69 14.11 35.26 -1.38
CA ASN A 69 15.03 35.12 -2.51
C ASN A 69 15.82 33.82 -2.34
N THR A 70 15.14 32.68 -2.48
CA THR A 70 15.69 31.38 -2.17
C THR A 70 15.34 30.47 -3.32
N GLU A 71 16.35 29.96 -4.01
CA GLU A 71 16.18 28.99 -5.08
C GLU A 71 16.78 27.65 -4.63
N TYR A 72 16.01 26.59 -4.84
CA TYR A 72 16.45 25.23 -4.58
C TYR A 72 17.06 24.65 -5.86
N LEU A 73 18.22 24.01 -5.72
CA LEU A 73 18.91 23.36 -6.82
C LEU A 73 19.19 21.91 -6.44
N ASN A 74 19.21 21.02 -7.44
CA ASN A 74 19.37 19.59 -7.22
C ASN A 74 20.80 19.24 -6.80
N ASP A 75 21.79 19.87 -7.42
CA ASP A 75 23.20 19.63 -7.15
C ASP A 75 24.09 20.85 -7.44
N VAL A 76 25.38 20.72 -7.10
CA VAL A 76 26.37 21.80 -7.29
C VAL A 76 26.64 22.06 -8.77
N SER A 77 26.46 21.07 -9.64
CA SER A 77 26.67 21.20 -11.09
C SER A 77 25.62 22.12 -11.71
N GLU A 78 24.36 22.00 -11.28
CA GLU A 78 23.26 22.87 -11.68
C GLU A 78 23.50 24.33 -11.26
N LEU A 79 24.06 24.54 -10.05
CA LEU A 79 24.48 25.87 -9.60
C LEU A 79 25.61 26.43 -10.50
N GLU A 80 26.60 25.62 -10.84
CA GLU A 80 27.68 26.04 -11.73
C GLU A 80 27.20 26.41 -13.15
N GLU A 81 26.24 25.66 -13.70
CA GLU A 81 25.65 25.93 -15.00
C GLU A 81 24.83 27.23 -14.98
N LEU A 82 24.05 27.43 -13.92
CA LEU A 82 23.26 28.63 -13.69
C LEU A 82 24.14 29.89 -13.51
N LEU A 83 25.33 29.74 -12.90
CA LEU A 83 26.31 30.82 -12.75
C LEU A 83 27.17 31.08 -14.01
N LYS A 84 27.21 30.13 -14.96
CA LYS A 84 27.84 30.32 -16.28
C LYS A 84 26.96 31.14 -17.24
N ASP A 85 25.64 31.12 -17.04
CA ASP A 85 24.70 31.95 -17.79
C ASP A 85 24.82 33.43 -17.38
N GLN A 86 25.33 34.25 -18.31
CA GLN A 86 25.58 35.68 -18.10
C GLN A 86 24.30 36.51 -17.90
N VAL A 87 23.15 36.05 -18.40
CA VAL A 87 21.87 36.76 -18.25
C VAL A 87 21.29 36.46 -16.87
N LYS A 88 21.25 35.19 -16.47
CA LYS A 88 20.79 34.77 -15.14
C LYS A 88 21.70 35.31 -14.03
N LYS A 89 23.02 35.27 -14.21
CA LYS A 89 23.97 35.84 -13.27
C LYS A 89 23.72 37.32 -13.00
N LYS A 90 23.40 38.12 -14.03
CA LYS A 90 23.03 39.54 -13.85
C LYS A 90 21.72 39.71 -13.08
N LYS A 91 20.73 38.85 -13.30
CA LYS A 91 19.47 38.83 -12.55
C LYS A 91 19.71 38.57 -11.05
N TYR A 92 20.51 37.57 -10.70
CA TYR A 92 20.83 37.22 -9.30
C TYR A 92 21.85 38.15 -8.64
N GLN A 93 22.51 39.04 -9.39
CA GLN A 93 23.34 40.11 -8.83
C GLN A 93 22.51 41.34 -8.41
N GLN A 94 21.32 41.54 -9.00
CA GLN A 94 20.46 42.68 -8.71
C GLN A 94 19.69 42.52 -7.39
N GLN A 95 19.54 41.28 -6.91
CA GLN A 95 18.83 40.94 -5.68
C GLN A 95 19.55 39.79 -4.99
N ILE A 96 19.81 39.89 -3.69
CA ILE A 96 20.52 38.85 -2.94
C ILE A 96 19.67 37.57 -2.95
N THR A 97 20.10 36.54 -3.67
CA THR A 97 19.47 35.21 -3.74
C THR A 97 20.33 34.17 -3.02
N ILE A 98 19.69 33.40 -2.15
CA ILE A 98 20.26 32.27 -1.42
C ILE A 98 19.96 31.00 -2.22
N PHE A 99 20.99 30.26 -2.61
CA PHE A 99 20.82 28.97 -3.27
C PHE A 99 20.93 27.84 -2.25
N ILE A 100 19.89 27.02 -2.15
CA ILE A 100 19.87 25.83 -1.29
C ILE A 100 20.06 24.61 -2.19
N VAL A 101 21.26 24.04 -2.15
CA VAL A 101 21.67 22.94 -3.04
C VAL A 101 21.44 21.59 -2.37
N GLY A 102 20.86 20.63 -3.10
CA GLY A 102 20.67 19.25 -2.67
C GLY A 102 19.56 19.01 -1.67
N TYR A 103 18.89 20.06 -1.18
CA TYR A 103 17.84 19.94 -0.16
C TYR A 103 16.61 19.19 -0.68
N GLU A 104 16.17 19.45 -1.91
CA GLU A 104 15.05 18.71 -2.51
C GLU A 104 15.38 17.23 -2.66
N ASN A 105 16.60 16.89 -3.07
CA ASN A 105 17.06 15.51 -3.17
C ASN A 105 17.05 14.81 -1.81
N VAL A 106 17.58 15.45 -0.77
CA VAL A 106 17.60 14.90 0.60
C VAL A 106 16.18 14.78 1.17
N CYS A 107 15.33 15.78 0.96
CA CYS A 107 13.93 15.73 1.41
C CYS A 107 13.14 14.65 0.65
N GLY A 108 13.38 14.48 -0.65
CA GLY A 108 12.79 13.42 -1.45
C GLY A 108 13.22 12.02 -0.99
N GLN A 109 14.51 11.83 -0.67
CA GLN A 109 14.99 10.57 -0.09
C GLN A 109 14.37 10.31 1.29
N LYS A 110 14.29 11.33 2.15
CA LYS A 110 13.66 11.24 3.47
C LYS A 110 12.17 10.92 3.37
N LEU A 111 11.47 11.51 2.40
CA LEU A 111 10.06 11.22 2.13
C LEU A 111 9.87 9.77 1.66
N ARG A 112 10.72 9.26 0.77
CA ARG A 112 10.68 7.85 0.36
C ARG A 112 10.95 6.90 1.53
N LEU A 113 11.91 7.22 2.40
CA LEU A 113 12.16 6.44 3.61
C LEU A 113 10.95 6.46 4.55
N LEU A 114 10.33 7.62 4.75
CA LEU A 114 9.11 7.73 5.55
C LEU A 114 7.94 6.94 4.93
N GLN A 115 7.79 6.96 3.62
CA GLN A 115 6.82 6.14 2.90
C GLN A 115 7.12 4.66 3.09
N GLN A 116 8.37 4.21 2.93
CA GLN A 116 8.76 2.82 3.16
C GLN A 116 8.51 2.37 4.61
N VAL A 117 8.77 3.23 5.58
CA VAL A 117 8.47 2.95 7.00
C VAL A 117 6.96 2.90 7.23
N ASN A 118 6.19 3.80 6.62
CA ASN A 118 4.73 3.78 6.70
C ASN A 118 4.17 2.51 6.05
N ASP A 119 4.61 2.17 4.84
CA ASP A 119 4.25 0.94 4.13
C ASP A 119 4.60 -0.30 4.97
N PHE A 120 5.78 -0.33 5.59
CA PHE A 120 6.14 -1.39 6.54
C PHE A 120 5.15 -1.49 7.71
N PHE A 121 4.79 -0.37 8.34
CA PHE A 121 3.82 -0.40 9.43
C PHE A 121 2.41 -0.74 8.95
N MET A 122 1.98 -0.30 7.78
CA MET A 122 0.65 -0.62 7.23
C MET A 122 0.54 -2.08 6.79
N GLU A 123 1.58 -2.64 6.14
CA GLU A 123 1.65 -4.05 5.76
C GLU A 123 1.65 -4.97 6.99
N ASN A 124 2.30 -4.56 8.09
CA ASN A 124 2.32 -5.31 9.33
C ASN A 124 1.17 -4.98 10.29
N ALA A 125 0.47 -3.84 10.15
CA ALA A 125 -0.70 -3.50 10.95
C ALA A 125 -1.88 -4.45 10.67
N HIS A 126 -2.01 -4.92 9.43
CA HIS A 126 -3.01 -5.94 9.07
C HIS A 126 -2.75 -7.31 9.69
N HIS A 127 -1.57 -7.56 10.28
CA HIS A 127 -1.31 -8.79 11.06
C HIS A 127 -1.77 -8.68 12.51
N ILE A 128 -2.27 -7.51 12.94
CA ILE A 128 -2.68 -7.25 14.32
C ILE A 128 -4.21 -7.25 14.49
N ASP A 129 -4.95 -6.92 13.43
CA ASP A 129 -6.41 -6.68 13.51
C ASP A 129 -7.30 -7.86 13.03
N ASP A 130 -6.76 -8.84 12.29
CA ASP A 130 -7.52 -10.01 11.83
C ASP A 130 -7.30 -11.20 12.80
N ASP A 131 -8.16 -11.34 13.82
CA ASP A 131 -8.45 -12.54 14.64
C ASP A 131 -7.30 -13.36 15.29
N ASP A 132 -6.03 -13.01 15.06
CA ASP A 132 -4.84 -13.76 15.51
C ASP A 132 -4.19 -13.18 16.77
N GLN A 133 -4.95 -12.42 17.58
CA GLN A 133 -4.52 -12.06 18.94
C GLN A 133 -4.43 -13.27 19.89
N ALA A 134 -4.91 -14.44 19.44
CA ALA A 134 -4.65 -15.74 20.07
C ALA A 134 -3.39 -16.45 19.54
N ALA A 135 -2.75 -15.93 18.49
CA ALA A 135 -1.62 -16.56 17.78
C ALA A 135 -0.31 -15.76 17.83
N ILE A 136 -0.17 -14.83 18.78
CA ILE A 136 1.13 -14.76 19.46
C ILE A 136 1.18 -16.00 20.34
N SER A 137 1.39 -17.16 19.71
CA SER A 137 1.99 -18.28 20.40
C SER A 137 3.29 -17.71 20.94
N SER A 138 3.31 -17.44 22.25
CA SER A 138 4.48 -17.69 23.08
C SER A 138 5.25 -18.80 22.38
N PRO A 139 6.52 -18.60 21.98
CA PRO A 139 7.27 -19.63 21.25
C PRO A 139 6.95 -20.94 21.93
N ASP A 140 6.38 -21.88 21.18
CA ASP A 140 5.91 -23.16 21.67
C ASP A 140 7.18 -23.90 22.09
N LEU A 141 7.71 -23.52 23.25
CA LEU A 141 8.72 -24.22 23.98
C LEU A 141 7.97 -25.46 24.39
N GLU A 142 8.10 -26.50 23.57
CA GLU A 142 7.62 -27.84 23.86
C GLU A 142 8.14 -28.17 25.26
N MET A 143 7.29 -27.96 26.28
CA MET A 143 7.68 -28.10 27.67
C MET A 143 8.13 -29.53 27.95
N ASP A 144 7.64 -30.47 27.15
CA ASP A 144 8.04 -31.87 27.13
C ASP A 144 9.49 -32.03 26.65
N ASP A 145 9.92 -31.36 25.56
CA ASP A 145 11.32 -31.36 25.12
C ASP A 145 12.27 -30.71 26.14
N VAL A 146 11.82 -29.60 26.76
CA VAL A 146 12.59 -28.94 27.81
C VAL A 146 12.66 -29.82 29.06
N ALA A 147 11.58 -30.51 29.41
CA ALA A 147 11.54 -31.44 30.53
C ALA A 147 12.44 -32.66 30.25
N GLU A 148 12.41 -33.23 29.04
CA GLU A 148 13.30 -34.31 28.62
C GLU A 148 14.77 -33.87 28.66
N ALA A 149 15.10 -32.67 28.16
CA ALA A 149 16.46 -32.13 28.22
C ALA A 149 16.94 -31.88 29.66
N ILE A 150 16.04 -31.46 30.56
CA ILE A 150 16.33 -31.30 31.99
C ILE A 150 16.53 -32.67 32.65
N ASP A 151 15.68 -33.65 32.37
CA ASP A 151 15.80 -35.00 32.92
C ASP A 151 17.07 -35.71 32.44
N GLU A 152 17.40 -35.59 31.16
CA GLU A 152 18.68 -36.05 30.62
C GLU A 152 19.87 -35.38 31.29
N SER A 153 19.80 -34.06 31.52
CA SER A 153 20.86 -33.30 32.18
C SER A 153 21.01 -33.71 33.65
N LEU A 154 19.89 -33.91 34.36
CA LEU A 154 19.87 -34.41 35.73
C LEU A 154 20.41 -35.84 35.83
N GLN A 155 20.08 -36.70 34.86
CA GLN A 155 20.59 -38.06 34.80
C GLN A 155 22.10 -38.08 34.54
N LYS A 156 22.60 -37.30 33.58
CA LYS A 156 24.03 -37.12 33.32
C LYS A 156 24.75 -36.55 34.55
N ALA A 157 24.14 -35.60 35.26
CA ALA A 157 24.71 -35.04 36.49
C ALA A 157 24.78 -36.08 37.62
N LYS A 158 23.77 -36.94 37.78
CA LYS A 158 23.79 -38.07 38.74
C LYS A 158 24.89 -39.07 38.40
N GLU A 159 25.02 -39.44 37.13
CA GLU A 159 26.07 -40.36 36.67
C GLU A 159 27.47 -39.79 36.89
N LEU A 160 27.67 -38.50 36.59
CA LEU A 160 28.92 -37.80 36.87
C LEU A 160 29.20 -37.72 38.37
N ALA A 161 28.21 -37.43 39.20
CA ALA A 161 28.36 -37.39 40.66
C ALA A 161 28.74 -38.77 41.22
N GLN A 162 28.12 -39.84 40.71
CA GLN A 162 28.45 -41.21 41.10
C GLN A 162 29.87 -41.59 40.67
N ARG A 163 30.26 -41.23 39.44
CA ARG A 163 31.62 -41.45 38.95
C ARG A 163 32.67 -40.64 39.72
N LEU A 164 32.32 -39.42 40.15
CA LEU A 164 33.17 -38.60 41.00
C LEU A 164 33.34 -39.23 42.40
N ALA A 165 32.26 -39.79 42.96
CA ALA A 165 32.30 -40.49 44.24
C ALA A 165 33.15 -41.78 44.16
N GLU A 166 33.02 -42.54 43.08
CA GLU A 166 33.85 -43.72 42.79
C GLU A 166 35.32 -43.33 42.64
N LEU A 167 35.63 -42.29 41.85
CA LEU A 167 36.99 -41.77 41.68
C LEU A 167 37.60 -41.34 43.03
N ASN A 168 36.81 -40.65 43.86
CA ASN A 168 37.27 -40.19 45.17
C ASN A 168 37.53 -41.38 46.11
N LYS A 169 36.67 -42.40 46.08
CA LYS A 169 36.90 -43.67 46.80
C LYS A 169 38.17 -44.37 46.31
N GLU A 170 38.39 -44.50 45.00
CA GLU A 170 39.60 -45.10 44.43
C GLU A 170 40.86 -44.33 44.82
N MET A 171 40.81 -43.00 44.84
CA MET A 171 41.93 -42.15 45.21
C MET A 171 42.28 -42.30 46.70
N VAL A 172 41.29 -42.28 47.59
CA VAL A 172 41.49 -42.48 49.04
C VAL A 172 42.01 -43.90 49.31
N GLU A 173 41.46 -44.91 48.65
CA GLU A 173 41.92 -46.29 48.73
C GLU A 173 43.38 -46.42 48.27
N HIS A 174 43.75 -45.78 47.15
CA HIS A 174 45.11 -45.76 46.64
C HIS A 174 46.08 -45.04 47.58
N MET A 175 45.68 -43.90 48.16
CA MET A 175 46.48 -43.17 49.15
C MET A 175 46.65 -43.96 50.45
N TYR A 176 45.59 -44.66 50.90
CA TYR A 176 45.62 -45.53 52.07
C TYR A 176 46.57 -46.71 51.85
N GLN A 177 46.44 -47.40 50.72
CA GLN A 177 47.33 -48.52 50.35
C GLN A 177 48.78 -48.05 50.17
N TYR A 178 49.01 -46.87 49.57
CA TYR A 178 50.34 -46.27 49.46
C TYR A 178 50.94 -45.95 50.83
N ALA A 179 50.17 -45.35 51.73
CA ALA A 179 50.61 -45.05 53.10
C ALA A 179 50.91 -46.34 53.89
N GLN A 180 50.07 -47.36 53.73
CA GLN A 180 50.24 -48.67 54.37
C GLN A 180 51.49 -49.40 53.84
N ALA A 181 51.74 -49.36 52.53
CA ALA A 181 52.94 -49.92 51.91
C ALA A 181 54.21 -49.16 52.29
N LYS A 182 54.13 -47.84 52.50
CA LYS A 182 55.24 -47.02 53.00
C LYS A 182 55.53 -47.28 54.48
N ALA A 183 54.53 -47.63 55.27
CA ALA A 183 54.66 -47.96 56.70
C ALA A 183 55.12 -49.41 56.97
N SER A 184 54.96 -50.33 56.02
CA SER A 184 55.25 -51.76 56.21
C SER A 184 56.74 -52.15 56.13
N ASN A 185 57.66 -51.21 55.92
CA ASN A 185 59.13 -51.41 55.89
C ASN A 185 59.62 -52.58 55.01
N ASN A 186 58.83 -53.04 54.03
CA ASN A 186 59.20 -54.13 53.14
C ASN A 186 59.46 -53.60 51.70
N PRO A 187 60.73 -53.34 51.33
CA PRO A 187 61.08 -52.67 50.08
C PRO A 187 60.67 -53.45 48.81
N ALA A 188 60.53 -54.77 48.89
CA ALA A 188 60.08 -55.60 47.77
C ALA A 188 58.59 -55.39 47.43
N GLN A 189 57.73 -55.12 48.42
CA GLN A 189 56.32 -54.81 48.19
C GLN A 189 56.12 -53.40 47.61
N LEU A 190 56.93 -52.44 48.05
CA LEU A 190 56.89 -51.06 47.57
C LEU A 190 57.29 -50.96 46.09
N GLN A 191 58.32 -51.71 45.68
CA GLN A 191 58.80 -51.75 44.29
C GLN A 191 57.81 -52.47 43.36
N MET A 192 57.25 -53.61 43.81
CA MET A 192 56.24 -54.35 43.03
C MET A 192 54.92 -53.57 42.88
N TRP A 193 54.53 -52.78 43.87
CA TRP A 193 53.33 -51.92 43.82
C TRP A 193 53.52 -50.72 42.87
N GLN A 194 54.72 -50.12 42.85
CA GLN A 194 55.08 -49.05 41.90
C GLN A 194 55.12 -49.53 40.45
N GLU A 195 55.57 -50.77 40.19
CA GLU A 195 55.78 -51.29 38.84
C GLU A 195 54.53 -51.96 38.22
N ALA A 196 53.63 -52.56 39.02
CA ALA A 196 52.61 -53.47 38.50
C ALA A 196 51.20 -52.88 38.23
N ARG A 197 50.76 -51.79 38.90
CA ARG A 197 49.36 -51.32 38.79
C ARG A 197 49.16 -49.86 38.38
N GLY A 198 50.04 -48.93 38.78
CA GLY A 198 49.85 -47.50 38.52
C GLY A 198 50.25 -47.08 37.09
N LYS A 199 51.49 -47.38 36.69
CA LYS A 199 52.10 -46.80 35.49
C LYS A 199 51.52 -47.34 34.17
N LYS A 200 51.42 -48.66 34.00
CA LYS A 200 50.83 -49.27 32.78
C LYS A 200 49.34 -48.98 32.61
N SER A 201 48.59 -48.89 33.71
CA SER A 201 47.17 -48.53 33.68
C SER A 201 46.97 -47.07 33.28
N LEU A 202 47.79 -46.17 33.83
CA LEU A 202 47.82 -44.75 33.45
C LEU A 202 48.26 -44.56 32.00
N GLU A 203 49.31 -45.24 31.53
CA GLU A 203 49.75 -45.20 30.12
C GLU A 203 48.63 -45.69 29.18
N LYS A 204 47.95 -46.77 29.52
CA LYS A 204 46.83 -47.28 28.70
C LYS A 204 45.63 -46.32 28.69
N LYS A 205 45.30 -45.69 29.83
CA LYS A 205 44.25 -44.66 29.90
C LYS A 205 44.66 -43.41 29.11
N LEU A 206 45.93 -42.99 29.19
CA LEU A 206 46.47 -41.85 28.47
C LEU A 206 46.40 -42.08 26.96
N GLU A 207 46.82 -43.26 26.48
CA GLU A 207 46.77 -43.61 25.06
C GLU A 207 45.33 -43.62 24.55
N LYS A 208 44.41 -44.25 25.30
CA LYS A 208 42.99 -44.22 24.97
C LYS A 208 42.43 -42.79 24.92
N THR A 209 42.85 -41.92 25.84
CA THR A 209 42.40 -40.52 25.85
C THR A 209 42.95 -39.74 24.65
N LYS A 210 44.18 -40.04 24.19
CA LYS A 210 44.72 -39.47 22.95
C LYS A 210 43.93 -39.92 21.73
N ASP A 211 43.61 -41.21 21.64
CA ASP A 211 42.82 -41.76 20.53
C ASP A 211 41.42 -41.13 20.49
N ASP A 212 40.76 -41.04 21.66
CA ASP A 212 39.45 -40.39 21.79
C ASP A 212 39.52 -38.90 21.40
N LEU A 213 40.58 -38.19 21.79
CA LEU A 213 40.81 -36.78 21.44
C LEU A 213 41.02 -36.61 19.94
N ALA A 214 41.80 -37.50 19.31
CA ALA A 214 42.03 -37.48 17.87
C ALA A 214 40.73 -37.70 17.10
N ALA A 215 39.92 -38.68 17.52
CA ALA A 215 38.62 -38.96 16.92
C ALA A 215 37.62 -37.79 17.10
N LEU A 216 37.61 -37.14 18.26
CA LEU A 216 36.82 -35.94 18.51
C LEU A 216 37.28 -34.77 17.64
N SER A 217 38.59 -34.59 17.48
CA SER A 217 39.14 -33.53 16.62
C SER A 217 38.77 -33.73 15.16
N GLU A 218 38.76 -34.97 14.66
CA GLU A 218 38.34 -35.29 13.29
C GLU A 218 36.85 -35.02 13.08
N LYS A 219 35.99 -35.41 14.03
CA LYS A 219 34.55 -35.10 13.99
C LYS A 219 34.29 -33.60 14.04
N LEU A 220 35.04 -32.86 14.86
CA LEU A 220 34.93 -31.41 14.94
C LEU A 220 35.29 -30.77 13.60
N GLN A 221 36.38 -31.23 12.95
CA GLN A 221 36.78 -30.73 11.64
C GLN A 221 35.71 -31.01 10.58
N GLN A 222 35.10 -32.20 10.58
CA GLN A 222 33.99 -32.52 9.68
C GLN A 222 32.79 -31.60 9.92
N ALA A 223 32.38 -31.43 11.18
CA ALA A 223 31.28 -30.54 11.54
C ALA A 223 31.54 -29.08 11.12
N MET A 224 32.78 -28.58 11.27
CA MET A 224 33.16 -27.24 10.80
C MET A 224 33.02 -27.11 9.28
N ASN A 225 33.48 -28.09 8.51
CA ASN A 225 33.32 -28.08 7.05
C ASN A 225 31.84 -28.17 6.63
N GLU A 226 31.03 -28.97 7.32
CA GLU A 226 29.58 -29.03 7.06
C GLU A 226 28.86 -27.71 7.37
N ILE A 227 29.30 -26.99 8.41
CA ILE A 227 28.76 -25.65 8.72
C ILE A 227 29.13 -24.67 7.61
N GLU A 228 30.39 -24.64 7.17
CA GLU A 228 30.85 -23.75 6.10
C GLU A 228 30.06 -23.98 4.79
N THR A 229 29.86 -25.24 4.40
CA THR A 229 29.04 -25.58 3.22
C THR A 229 27.56 -25.20 3.38
N LYS A 230 27.01 -25.28 4.59
CA LYS A 230 25.65 -24.82 4.87
C LYS A 230 25.55 -23.29 4.86
N GLU A 231 26.53 -22.57 5.38
CA GLU A 231 26.60 -21.11 5.31
C GLU A 231 26.64 -20.61 3.86
N ASP A 232 27.46 -21.22 3.01
CA ASP A 232 27.48 -20.92 1.57
C ASP A 232 26.11 -21.13 0.92
N LYS A 233 25.43 -22.23 1.27
CA LYS A 233 24.09 -22.53 0.74
C LYS A 233 23.04 -21.55 1.24
N ILE A 234 23.13 -21.12 2.51
CA ILE A 234 22.27 -20.08 3.08
C ILE A 234 22.47 -18.76 2.34
N GLN A 235 23.72 -18.34 2.09
CA GLN A 235 23.98 -17.11 1.34
C GLN A 235 23.43 -17.16 -0.09
N GLN A 236 23.52 -18.32 -0.76
CA GLN A 236 22.92 -18.52 -2.08
C GLN A 236 21.39 -18.41 -2.04
N LEU A 237 20.75 -19.03 -1.04
CA LEU A 237 19.30 -18.95 -0.85
C LEU A 237 18.84 -17.52 -0.56
N TYR A 238 19.57 -16.76 0.26
CA TYR A 238 19.26 -15.35 0.51
C TYR A 238 19.25 -14.52 -0.77
N LYS A 239 20.28 -14.68 -1.62
CA LYS A 239 20.32 -14.01 -2.95
C LYS A 239 19.14 -14.42 -3.84
N GLN A 240 18.76 -15.69 -3.80
CA GLN A 240 17.62 -16.18 -4.57
C GLN A 240 16.29 -15.61 -4.06
N VAL A 241 16.11 -15.50 -2.74
CA VAL A 241 14.94 -14.87 -2.12
C VAL A 241 14.88 -13.38 -2.48
N GLU A 242 15.99 -12.67 -2.44
CA GLU A 242 16.04 -11.25 -2.82
C GLU A 242 15.63 -11.03 -4.29
N LEU A 243 16.16 -11.85 -5.21
CA LEU A 243 15.75 -11.82 -6.62
C LEU A 243 14.26 -12.12 -6.81
N LYS A 244 13.76 -13.17 -6.16
CA LYS A 244 12.33 -13.56 -6.20
C LYS A 244 11.43 -12.45 -5.65
N ASN A 245 11.87 -11.76 -4.59
CA ASN A 245 11.12 -10.68 -3.99
C ASN A 245 11.05 -9.45 -4.92
N MET A 246 12.17 -9.11 -5.58
CA MET A 246 12.16 -8.07 -6.62
C MET A 246 11.26 -8.42 -7.81
N GLU A 247 11.25 -9.69 -8.25
CA GLU A 247 10.33 -10.15 -9.30
C GLU A 247 8.86 -10.04 -8.86
N ALA A 248 8.54 -10.44 -7.64
CA ALA A 248 7.19 -10.32 -7.09
C ALA A 248 6.73 -8.86 -7.02
N GLN A 249 7.60 -7.94 -6.59
CA GLN A 249 7.31 -6.50 -6.59
C GLN A 249 7.07 -5.97 -8.02
N ARG A 250 7.85 -6.41 -9.01
CA ARG A 250 7.62 -6.04 -10.42
C ARG A 250 6.28 -6.53 -10.92
N PHE A 251 5.90 -7.76 -10.61
CA PHE A 251 4.58 -8.29 -10.99
C PHE A 251 3.44 -7.56 -10.29
N LYS A 252 3.58 -7.20 -9.00
CA LYS A 252 2.61 -6.39 -8.27
C LYS A 252 2.42 -5.02 -8.92
N ALA A 253 3.51 -4.31 -9.22
CA ALA A 253 3.47 -3.02 -9.90
C ALA A 253 2.83 -3.12 -11.30
N ALA A 254 3.17 -4.15 -12.07
CA ALA A 254 2.55 -4.38 -13.38
C ALA A 254 1.04 -4.66 -13.27
N ALA A 255 0.62 -5.42 -12.26
CA ALA A 255 -0.79 -5.70 -12.00
C ALA A 255 -1.56 -4.43 -11.59
N GLU A 256 -0.98 -3.57 -10.75
CA GLU A 256 -1.58 -2.29 -10.36
C GLU A 256 -1.75 -1.34 -11.55
N VAL A 257 -0.73 -1.22 -12.41
CA VAL A 257 -0.83 -0.45 -13.66
C VAL A 257 -1.92 -1.03 -14.57
N GLY A 258 -1.98 -2.36 -14.71
CA GLY A 258 -3.04 -3.03 -15.48
C GLY A 258 -4.44 -2.78 -14.93
N LYS A 259 -4.60 -2.76 -13.60
CA LYS A 259 -5.87 -2.46 -12.93
C LYS A 259 -6.29 -1.01 -13.18
N LYS A 260 -5.36 -0.06 -13.07
CA LYS A 260 -5.62 1.36 -13.35
C LYS A 260 -6.05 1.57 -14.81
N ASN A 261 -5.33 0.98 -15.76
CA ASN A 261 -5.67 1.07 -17.18
C ASN A 261 -7.03 0.45 -17.52
N THR A 262 -7.40 -0.64 -16.84
CA THR A 262 -8.72 -1.25 -17.00
C THR A 262 -9.82 -0.33 -16.48
N SER A 263 -9.64 0.25 -15.28
CA SER A 263 -10.60 1.20 -14.70
C SER A 263 -10.77 2.47 -15.55
N GLU A 264 -9.68 3.01 -16.09
CA GLU A 264 -9.74 4.15 -17.03
C GLU A 264 -10.50 3.79 -18.32
N ASN A 265 -10.28 2.59 -18.86
CA ASN A 265 -11.02 2.10 -20.03
C ASN A 265 -12.52 1.92 -19.76
N GLU A 266 -12.89 1.43 -18.57
CA GLU A 266 -14.30 1.34 -18.16
C GLU A 266 -14.94 2.73 -18.10
N GLY A 267 -14.27 3.72 -17.50
CA GLY A 267 -14.75 5.10 -17.49
C GLY A 267 -14.94 5.71 -18.89
N LEU A 268 -14.00 5.44 -19.81
CA LEU A 268 -14.12 5.86 -21.21
C LEU A 268 -15.28 5.17 -21.94
N ARG A 269 -15.54 3.88 -21.66
CA ARG A 269 -16.69 3.17 -22.22
C ARG A 269 -18.01 3.77 -21.76
N ASP A 270 -18.15 4.10 -20.48
CA ASP A 270 -19.34 4.77 -19.95
C ASP A 270 -19.55 6.15 -20.57
N GLU A 271 -18.48 6.91 -20.82
CA GLU A 271 -18.57 8.20 -21.49
C GLU A 271 -19.00 8.07 -22.96
N ILE A 272 -18.47 7.06 -23.67
CA ILE A 272 -18.89 6.74 -25.04
C ILE A 272 -20.38 6.34 -25.06
N GLU A 273 -20.84 5.52 -24.12
CA GLU A 273 -22.24 5.13 -23.98
C GLU A 273 -23.14 6.37 -23.81
N ARG A 274 -22.79 7.30 -22.91
CA ARG A 274 -23.53 8.56 -22.72
C ARG A 274 -23.56 9.42 -24.00
N LYS A 275 -22.41 9.59 -24.66
CA LYS A 275 -22.34 10.38 -25.90
C LYS A 275 -23.17 9.75 -27.01
N ASN A 276 -23.17 8.43 -27.13
CA ASN A 276 -24.01 7.72 -28.09
C ASN A 276 -25.50 7.90 -27.80
N GLN A 277 -25.90 7.90 -26.53
CA GLN A 277 -27.28 8.17 -26.15
C GLN A 277 -27.68 9.62 -26.49
N LEU A 278 -26.83 10.59 -26.18
CA LEU A 278 -27.06 11.99 -26.55
C LEU A 278 -27.20 12.18 -28.07
N ILE A 279 -26.36 11.50 -28.87
CA ILE A 279 -26.45 11.52 -30.33
C ILE A 279 -27.78 10.95 -30.81
N LYS A 280 -28.27 9.85 -30.21
CA LYS A 280 -29.59 9.29 -30.54
C LYS A 280 -30.70 10.30 -30.25
N ASP A 281 -30.67 10.93 -29.09
CA ASP A 281 -31.70 11.89 -28.68
C ASP A 281 -31.70 13.12 -29.60
N MET A 282 -30.52 13.65 -29.94
CA MET A 282 -30.38 14.76 -30.88
C MET A 282 -30.87 14.40 -32.29
N LYS A 283 -30.58 13.18 -32.78
CA LYS A 283 -31.09 12.70 -34.07
C LYS A 283 -32.61 12.61 -34.07
N LEU A 284 -33.21 12.17 -32.96
CA LEU A 284 -34.66 12.08 -32.82
C LEU A 284 -35.31 13.46 -32.78
N GLN A 285 -34.68 14.44 -32.12
CA GLN A 285 -35.14 15.84 -32.14
C GLN A 285 -35.00 16.48 -33.53
N LEU A 286 -33.90 16.23 -34.23
CA LEU A 286 -33.71 16.69 -35.60
C LEU A 286 -34.79 16.14 -36.53
N GLY A 287 -35.08 14.83 -36.46
CA GLY A 287 -36.14 14.23 -37.27
C GLY A 287 -37.52 14.84 -36.99
N LYS A 288 -37.84 15.18 -35.73
CA LYS A 288 -39.08 15.90 -35.40
C LYS A 288 -39.12 17.29 -36.02
N MET A 289 -38.04 18.07 -35.87
CA MET A 289 -37.96 19.41 -36.47
C MET A 289 -38.02 19.38 -38.00
N GLU A 290 -37.46 18.37 -38.65
CA GLU A 290 -37.54 18.19 -40.10
C GLU A 290 -38.99 17.92 -40.56
N VAL A 291 -39.74 17.11 -39.81
CA VAL A 291 -41.17 16.87 -40.07
C VAL A 291 -41.97 18.16 -39.86
N ASP A 292 -41.81 18.83 -38.72
CA ASP A 292 -42.51 20.09 -38.40
C ASP A 292 -42.22 21.17 -39.46
N TYR A 293 -40.97 21.27 -39.91
CA TYR A 293 -40.58 22.19 -40.97
C TYR A 293 -41.21 21.83 -42.31
N GLY A 294 -41.28 20.54 -42.65
CA GLY A 294 -41.98 20.05 -43.83
C GLY A 294 -43.47 20.40 -43.81
N GLU A 295 -44.13 20.18 -42.68
CA GLU A 295 -45.54 20.53 -42.48
C GLU A 295 -45.78 22.05 -42.58
N GLN A 296 -44.93 22.87 -41.94
CA GLN A 296 -44.99 24.32 -42.06
C GLN A 296 -44.81 24.79 -43.51
N LYS A 297 -43.89 24.17 -44.26
CA LYS A 297 -43.68 24.50 -45.67
C LYS A 297 -44.93 24.21 -46.50
N ILE A 298 -45.52 23.03 -46.34
CA ILE A 298 -46.77 22.66 -47.02
C ILE A 298 -47.90 23.62 -46.65
N GLN A 299 -48.04 23.95 -45.36
CA GLN A 299 -49.06 24.88 -44.88
C GLN A 299 -48.87 26.29 -45.46
N LYS A 300 -47.62 26.75 -45.58
CA LYS A 300 -47.28 28.03 -46.20
C LYS A 300 -47.60 28.05 -47.70
N GLU A 301 -47.29 26.97 -48.41
CA GLU A 301 -47.63 26.83 -49.84
C GLU A 301 -49.15 26.82 -50.05
N GLN A 302 -49.90 26.06 -49.23
CA GLN A 302 -51.37 26.07 -49.26
C GLN A 302 -51.95 27.46 -48.96
N ASN A 303 -51.43 28.16 -47.95
CA ASN A 303 -51.86 29.51 -47.63
C ASN A 303 -51.56 30.49 -48.77
N GLN A 304 -50.39 30.41 -49.41
CA GLN A 304 -50.06 31.21 -50.58
C GLN A 304 -51.00 30.94 -51.75
N GLN A 305 -51.32 29.66 -52.03
CA GLN A 305 -52.29 29.30 -53.07
C GLN A 305 -53.69 29.85 -52.77
N ARG A 306 -54.14 29.78 -51.52
CA ARG A 306 -55.44 30.35 -51.10
C ARG A 306 -55.46 31.88 -51.25
N LEU A 307 -54.38 32.55 -50.87
CA LEU A 307 -54.23 34.01 -51.05
C LEU A 307 -54.23 34.39 -52.53
N ALA A 308 -53.51 33.64 -53.37
CA ALA A 308 -53.50 33.86 -54.81
C ALA A 308 -54.90 33.66 -55.42
N ALA A 309 -55.58 32.56 -55.10
CA ALA A 309 -56.94 32.30 -55.58
C ALA A 309 -57.95 33.37 -55.13
N ALA A 310 -57.88 33.82 -53.87
CA ALA A 310 -58.73 34.91 -53.36
C ALA A 310 -58.42 36.26 -54.03
N SER A 311 -57.15 36.53 -54.34
CA SER A 311 -56.72 37.71 -55.08
C SER A 311 -57.26 37.68 -56.52
N ASP A 312 -57.12 36.55 -57.21
CA ASP A 312 -57.65 36.36 -58.58
C ASP A 312 -59.18 36.50 -58.62
N GLU A 313 -59.88 35.92 -57.65
CA GLU A 313 -61.34 36.09 -57.53
C GLU A 313 -61.73 37.55 -57.28
N SER A 314 -60.97 38.25 -56.43
CA SER A 314 -61.19 39.67 -56.15
C SER A 314 -60.94 40.54 -57.39
N GLN A 315 -59.89 40.25 -58.16
CA GLN A 315 -59.61 40.93 -59.43
C GLN A 315 -60.73 40.69 -60.46
N ARG A 316 -61.22 39.47 -60.60
CA ARG A 316 -62.35 39.17 -61.49
C ARG A 316 -63.61 39.93 -61.09
N LYS A 317 -63.91 40.02 -59.79
CA LYS A 317 -65.06 40.82 -59.29
C LYS A 317 -64.86 42.32 -59.55
N LEU A 318 -63.65 42.84 -59.35
CA LEU A 318 -63.32 44.23 -59.69
C LEU A 318 -63.51 44.51 -61.17
N GLU A 319 -63.04 43.62 -62.05
CA GLU A 319 -63.20 43.75 -63.49
C GLU A 319 -64.68 43.69 -63.91
N GLN A 320 -65.47 42.80 -63.32
CA GLN A 320 -66.93 42.76 -63.53
C GLN A 320 -67.62 44.05 -63.08
N LEU A 321 -67.26 44.60 -61.92
CA LEU A 321 -67.79 45.87 -61.43
C LEU A 321 -67.37 47.04 -62.34
N GLN A 322 -66.12 47.05 -62.81
CA GLN A 322 -65.61 48.07 -63.72
C GLN A 322 -66.36 48.03 -65.06
N ASN A 323 -66.60 46.84 -65.61
CA ASN A 323 -67.38 46.67 -66.83
C ASN A 323 -68.83 47.13 -66.63
N ALA A 324 -69.49 46.75 -65.53
CA ALA A 324 -70.83 47.22 -65.21
C ALA A 324 -70.90 48.75 -65.03
N LEU A 325 -69.87 49.36 -64.45
CA LEU A 325 -69.76 50.81 -64.31
C LEU A 325 -69.62 51.50 -65.68
N ASN A 326 -68.75 50.97 -66.55
CA ASN A 326 -68.56 51.47 -67.91
C ASN A 326 -69.84 51.34 -68.74
N ASP A 327 -70.54 50.22 -68.65
CA ASP A 327 -71.83 50.01 -69.32
C ASP A 327 -72.85 51.04 -68.81
N ASN A 328 -72.93 51.25 -67.50
CA ASN A 328 -73.83 52.26 -66.92
C ASN A 328 -73.48 53.68 -67.37
N GLN A 329 -72.19 54.04 -67.44
CA GLN A 329 -71.74 55.32 -68.00
C GLN A 329 -72.09 55.48 -69.48
N MET A 330 -71.98 54.40 -70.26
CA MET A 330 -72.41 54.37 -71.66
C MET A 330 -73.92 54.58 -71.79
N TYR A 331 -74.72 53.89 -70.98
CA TYR A 331 -76.17 54.10 -70.92
C TYR A 331 -76.53 55.53 -70.50
N GLU A 332 -75.86 56.10 -69.49
CA GLU A 332 -76.03 57.51 -69.12
C GLU A 332 -75.67 58.46 -70.26
N HIS A 333 -74.58 58.19 -70.99
CA HIS A 333 -74.15 59.03 -72.10
C HIS A 333 -75.16 58.98 -73.25
N GLN A 334 -75.65 57.79 -73.59
CA GLN A 334 -76.74 57.61 -74.57
C GLN A 334 -78.03 58.31 -74.12
N ALA A 335 -78.39 58.22 -72.83
CA ALA A 335 -79.54 58.94 -72.29
C ALA A 335 -79.38 60.46 -72.38
N LYS A 336 -78.17 60.99 -72.11
CA LYS A 336 -77.85 62.42 -72.27
C LYS A 336 -77.89 62.86 -73.75
N LEU A 337 -77.43 62.02 -74.68
CA LEU A 337 -77.54 62.26 -76.13
C LEU A 337 -78.99 62.23 -76.61
N GLY A 338 -79.78 61.25 -76.17
CA GLY A 338 -81.22 61.19 -76.44
C GLY A 338 -81.95 62.41 -75.91
N LYS A 339 -81.63 62.86 -74.68
CA LYS A 339 -82.17 64.10 -74.11
C LYS A 339 -81.78 65.33 -74.93
N LYS A 340 -80.53 65.45 -75.38
CA LYS A 340 -80.10 66.55 -76.27
C LYS A 340 -80.80 66.54 -77.63
N MET A 341 -81.09 65.36 -78.20
CA MET A 341 -81.86 65.27 -79.44
C MET A 341 -83.31 65.71 -79.24
N ILE A 342 -83.94 65.34 -78.12
CA ILE A 342 -85.28 65.81 -77.75
C ILE A 342 -85.28 67.33 -77.51
N ASP A 343 -84.29 67.85 -76.79
CA ASP A 343 -84.14 69.30 -76.54
C ASP A 343 -83.88 70.09 -77.84
N ASN A 344 -83.17 69.50 -78.83
CA ASN A 344 -83.00 70.09 -80.15
C ASN A 344 -84.30 70.06 -80.98
N LEU A 345 -85.11 69.00 -80.88
CA LEU A 345 -86.43 68.94 -81.54
C LEU A 345 -87.39 70.00 -80.98
N TYR A 346 -87.32 70.32 -79.69
CA TYR A 346 -88.12 71.40 -79.09
C TYR A 346 -87.63 72.82 -79.42
N ASN A 347 -86.36 73.00 -79.79
CA ASN A 347 -85.80 74.31 -80.15
C ASN A 347 -85.88 74.64 -81.66
N THR A 348 -86.36 73.73 -82.51
CA THR A 348 -86.41 73.96 -83.97
C THR A 348 -87.76 74.55 -84.45
N ASP A 349 -88.77 74.65 -83.58
CA ASP A 349 -90.08 75.25 -83.90
C ASP A 349 -90.20 76.75 -83.55
N VAL A 350 -89.09 77.41 -83.19
CA VAL A 350 -89.05 78.85 -82.96
C VAL A 350 -87.91 79.42 -83.80
N TYR A 351 -88.25 79.88 -85.02
CA TYR A 351 -87.57 80.86 -85.89
C TYR A 351 -87.59 80.43 -87.37
N SER A 352 -88.28 81.27 -88.16
CA SER A 352 -88.33 81.39 -89.64
C SER A 352 -89.52 80.65 -90.28
N ILE A 353 -90.68 81.29 -90.39
CA ILE A 353 -91.12 82.26 -91.45
C ILE A 353 -91.19 81.60 -92.82
#